data_AF-A0A2K4YEB9-F1
#
_entry.id   AF-A0A2K4YEB9-F1
#
_cell.length_a   1.000
_cell.length_b   1.000
_cell.length_c   1.000
_cell.angle_alpha   90.00
_cell.angle_beta   90.00
_cell.angle_gamma   90.00
#
_symmetry.space_group_name_H-M   'P 1'
#
loop_
_entity.id
_entity.type
_entity.pdbx_description
1 polymer ?
#
loop_
_entity_poly.entity_id
_entity_poly.type
_entity_poly.pdbx_seq_one_letter_code
_entity_poly.pdbx_strand_id
1 'polypeptide(L)'
;LKNVRKTLILAAITGSLVTLPSATASADVPPPPAPDAPAPGAPAPVGFDVPPPPAPDAPPPAPVGFDLKAYSVNWDAIAQCESGGNWGISTGNGFSGGLQFTPSTWRANGGSGSPSGASREEQIRVAENVLHSQGIGAWPVCGRRG
;
A
#
# COMPACT_ATOMS: atom_id res chain seq x y z
N LEU A 1 -9.26 39.81 13.99
CA LEU A 1 -10.63 40.13 14.47
C LEU A 1 -11.60 39.37 13.56
N LYS A 2 -12.50 38.48 13.98
CA LYS A 2 -13.10 38.18 15.28
C LYS A 2 -13.80 36.80 15.18
N ASN A 3 -13.57 35.96 16.20
CA ASN A 3 -14.56 35.09 16.88
C ASN A 3 -14.97 33.81 16.12
N VAL A 4 -14.50 32.60 16.48
CA VAL A 4 -14.70 31.86 17.75
C VAL A 4 -16.15 31.90 18.25
N ARG A 5 -16.93 30.86 17.91
CA ARG A 5 -18.11 30.34 18.63
C ARG A 5 -18.21 28.85 18.25
N LYS A 6 -17.70 27.88 19.02
CA LYS A 6 -18.15 27.41 20.35
C LYS A 6 -19.68 27.32 20.43
N THR A 7 -20.23 26.24 19.88
CA THR A 7 -21.58 25.79 20.16
C THR A 7 -21.51 24.36 20.69
N LEU A 8 -21.59 24.29 22.01
CA LEU A 8 -21.69 23.09 22.83
C LEU A 8 -23.18 22.92 23.12
N ILE A 9 -23.88 21.92 22.56
CA ILE A 9 -25.27 21.61 22.96
C ILE A 9 -25.50 20.09 22.99
N LEU A 10 -25.55 19.61 24.24
CA LEU A 10 -26.40 18.55 24.84
C LEU A 10 -26.50 17.18 24.17
N ALA A 11 -25.90 16.20 24.85
CA ALA A 11 -26.32 14.81 24.83
C ALA A 11 -27.69 14.65 25.53
N ALA A 12 -28.71 14.21 24.79
CA ALA A 12 -29.94 13.68 25.35
C ALA A 12 -29.94 12.15 25.12
N ILE A 13 -29.56 11.41 26.15
CA ILE A 13 -29.62 9.94 26.16
C ILE A 13 -31.02 9.56 26.66
N THR A 14 -32.00 9.55 25.76
CA THR A 14 -33.27 8.86 26.00
C THR A 14 -33.05 7.39 25.68
N GLY A 15 -32.82 6.61 26.75
CA GLY A 15 -32.70 5.16 26.67
C GLY A 15 -34.04 4.51 26.35
N SER A 16 -34.15 3.95 25.15
CA SER A 16 -35.17 2.94 24.82
C SER A 16 -34.56 1.56 25.07
N LEU A 17 -35.02 0.89 26.13
CA LEU A 17 -34.77 -0.54 26.34
C LEU A 17 -35.51 -1.33 25.26
N VAL A 18 -34.78 -1.76 24.24
CA VAL A 18 -35.24 -2.77 23.29
C VAL A 18 -34.98 -4.14 23.92
N THR A 19 -36.05 -4.82 24.33
CA THR A 19 -36.03 -6.23 24.66
C THR A 19 -35.74 -7.02 23.38
N LEU A 20 -34.56 -7.62 23.28
CA LEU A 20 -34.21 -8.54 22.21
C LEU A 20 -34.75 -9.94 22.54
N PRO A 21 -35.44 -10.62 21.60
CA PRO A 21 -35.73 -12.04 21.76
C PRO A 21 -34.42 -12.83 21.71
N SER A 22 -34.28 -13.81 22.61
CA SER A 22 -33.18 -14.76 22.61
C SER A 22 -33.22 -15.58 21.31
N ALA A 23 -32.37 -15.21 20.37
CA ALA A 23 -32.06 -16.05 19.22
C ALA A 23 -31.21 -17.23 19.71
N THR A 24 -31.78 -18.42 19.71
CA THR A 24 -31.00 -19.67 19.67
C THR A 24 -30.32 -19.73 18.30
N ALA A 25 -29.19 -19.05 18.16
CA ALA A 25 -28.30 -19.26 17.04
C ALA A 25 -27.50 -20.54 17.32
N SER A 26 -27.93 -21.65 16.72
CA SER A 26 -26.99 -22.72 16.39
C SER A 26 -25.94 -22.09 15.50
N ALA A 27 -24.76 -21.85 16.06
CA ALA A 27 -23.60 -21.42 15.28
C ALA A 27 -23.23 -22.60 14.38
N ASP A 28 -23.72 -22.60 13.15
CA ASP A 28 -23.05 -23.26 12.04
C ASP A 28 -21.80 -22.44 11.77
N VAL A 29 -20.78 -22.68 12.60
CA VAL A 29 -19.45 -22.12 12.42
C VAL A 29 -18.94 -22.72 11.11
N PRO A 30 -18.67 -21.91 10.06
CA PRO A 30 -18.06 -22.46 8.85
C PRO A 30 -16.78 -23.18 9.26
N PRO A 31 -16.52 -24.39 8.72
CA PRO A 31 -15.30 -25.10 9.04
C PRO A 31 -14.10 -24.18 8.80
N PRO A 32 -13.04 -24.25 9.64
CA PRO A 32 -11.84 -23.49 9.38
C PRO A 32 -11.38 -23.77 7.94
N PRO A 33 -10.81 -22.78 7.23
CA PRO A 33 -10.21 -23.05 5.93
C PRO A 33 -9.27 -24.25 6.10
N ALA A 34 -9.36 -25.21 5.17
CA ALA A 34 -8.47 -26.37 5.17
C ALA A 34 -7.03 -25.87 5.32
N PRO A 35 -6.16 -26.57 6.08
CA PRO A 35 -4.74 -26.26 6.04
C PRO A 35 -4.31 -26.22 4.58
N ASP A 36 -3.60 -25.16 4.20
CA ASP A 36 -3.13 -24.92 2.84
C ASP A 36 -2.61 -26.24 2.26
N ALA A 37 -3.10 -26.58 1.07
CA ALA A 37 -2.53 -27.65 0.28
C ALA A 37 -1.00 -27.48 0.28
N PRO A 38 -0.22 -28.57 0.46
CA PRO A 38 1.23 -28.46 0.50
C PRO A 38 1.70 -27.73 -0.76
N ALA A 39 2.49 -26.69 -0.56
CA ALA A 39 3.09 -25.89 -1.63
C ALA A 39 3.67 -26.83 -2.70
N PRO A 40 3.55 -26.52 -4.00
CA PRO A 40 4.27 -27.24 -5.03
C PRO A 40 5.75 -27.25 -4.66
N GLY A 41 6.32 -28.46 -4.70
CA GLY A 41 7.58 -28.84 -4.05
C GLY A 41 8.61 -27.73 -3.98
N ALA A 42 8.99 -27.39 -2.74
CA ALA A 42 10.23 -26.66 -2.51
C ALA A 42 11.34 -27.32 -3.36
N PRO A 43 12.15 -26.55 -4.11
CA PRO A 43 13.36 -27.12 -4.67
C PRO A 43 14.12 -27.78 -3.53
N ALA A 44 14.63 -29.00 -3.77
CA ALA A 44 15.49 -29.69 -2.81
C ALA A 44 16.52 -28.68 -2.27
N PRO A 45 16.90 -28.74 -0.98
CA PRO A 45 18.02 -27.95 -0.53
C PRO A 45 19.19 -28.30 -1.44
N VAL A 46 19.56 -27.39 -2.35
CA VAL A 46 20.84 -27.48 -3.05
C VAL A 46 21.85 -27.55 -1.92
N GLY A 47 22.55 -28.69 -1.86
CA GLY A 47 23.61 -28.86 -0.88
C GLY A 47 24.48 -27.63 -0.96
N PHE A 48 24.62 -26.92 0.15
CA PHE A 48 25.74 -26.00 0.27
C PHE A 48 26.96 -26.91 0.34
N ASP A 49 27.47 -27.31 -0.82
CA ASP A 49 28.84 -27.76 -0.98
C ASP A 49 29.69 -26.61 -0.46
N VAL A 50 30.01 -26.67 0.84
CA VAL A 50 30.95 -25.75 1.45
C VAL A 50 32.25 -25.99 0.69
N PRO A 51 32.74 -25.03 -0.11
CA PRO A 51 33.95 -25.23 -0.87
C PRO A 51 35.08 -25.52 0.11
N PRO A 52 36.02 -26.42 -0.24
CA PRO A 52 37.19 -26.66 0.61
C PRO A 52 37.87 -25.32 0.89
N PRO A 53 38.42 -25.12 2.11
CA PRO A 53 39.10 -23.88 2.45
C PRO A 53 40.18 -23.58 1.41
N PRO A 54 40.35 -22.32 1.01
CA PRO A 54 41.39 -21.96 0.05
C PRO A 54 42.76 -22.37 0.58
N ALA A 55 43.66 -22.75 -0.33
CA ALA A 55 45.06 -22.94 -0.02
C ALA A 55 45.64 -21.65 0.62
N PRO A 56 46.66 -21.75 1.49
CA PRO A 56 47.19 -20.62 2.26
C PRO A 56 47.68 -19.42 1.41
N ASP A 57 47.86 -19.60 0.10
CA ASP A 57 48.36 -18.58 -0.83
C ASP A 57 47.29 -18.04 -1.81
N ALA A 58 46.00 -18.35 -1.61
CA ALA A 58 44.95 -17.83 -2.48
C ALA A 58 44.62 -16.36 -2.16
N PRO A 59 44.42 -15.49 -3.18
CA PRO A 59 43.94 -14.13 -2.96
C PRO A 59 42.55 -14.16 -2.30
N PRO A 60 42.23 -13.17 -1.43
CA PRO A 60 40.94 -13.15 -0.74
C PRO A 60 39.78 -13.14 -1.74
N PRO A 61 38.68 -13.88 -1.47
CA PRO A 61 37.53 -13.89 -2.37
C PRO A 61 36.94 -12.48 -2.48
N ALA A 62 36.50 -12.12 -3.68
CA ALA A 62 35.79 -10.87 -3.91
C ALA A 62 34.53 -10.78 -3.02
N PRO A 63 34.09 -9.58 -2.61
CA PRO A 63 32.85 -9.44 -1.84
C PRO A 63 31.67 -9.99 -2.65
N VAL A 64 31.02 -11.02 -2.10
CA VAL A 64 29.73 -11.50 -2.60
C VAL A 64 28.67 -10.45 -2.26
N GLY A 65 28.13 -9.80 -3.28
CA GLY A 65 27.02 -8.87 -3.11
C GLY A 65 25.77 -9.63 -2.67
N PHE A 66 25.06 -9.13 -1.67
CA PHE A 66 23.70 -9.58 -1.40
C PHE A 66 22.79 -8.90 -2.44
N ASP A 67 22.11 -9.70 -3.27
CA ASP A 67 21.06 -9.22 -4.18
C ASP A 67 19.86 -8.70 -3.36
N LEU A 68 19.99 -7.49 -2.82
CA LEU A 68 18.87 -6.74 -2.28
C LEU A 68 18.00 -6.36 -3.48
N LYS A 69 17.06 -7.23 -3.83
CA LYS A 69 16.05 -6.95 -4.86
C LYS A 69 15.31 -5.70 -4.43
N ALA A 70 15.69 -4.55 -4.99
CA ALA A 70 14.95 -3.31 -4.83
C ALA A 70 13.58 -3.55 -5.46
N TYR A 71 12.57 -3.77 -4.63
CA TYR A 71 11.19 -3.82 -5.09
C TYR A 71 10.79 -2.38 -5.45
N SER A 72 11.05 -1.98 -6.70
CA SER A 72 10.56 -0.72 -7.24
C SER A 72 9.11 -0.90 -7.66
N VAL A 73 8.23 -0.03 -7.19
CA VAL A 73 6.81 -0.02 -7.58
C VAL A 73 6.69 0.40 -9.05
N ASN A 74 5.95 -0.38 -9.85
CA ASN A 74 5.61 0.00 -11.21
C ASN A 74 4.43 0.98 -11.22
N TRP A 75 4.76 2.26 -11.10
CA TRP A 75 3.78 3.35 -11.08
C TRP A 75 2.97 3.49 -12.36
N ASP A 76 3.49 3.08 -13.52
CA ASP A 76 2.70 3.10 -14.75
C ASP A 76 1.58 2.06 -14.72
N ALA A 77 1.83 0.88 -14.16
CA ALA A 77 0.81 -0.14 -14.01
C ALA A 77 -0.31 0.31 -13.04
N ILE A 78 0.06 1.04 -11.99
CA ILE A 78 -0.90 1.67 -11.08
C ILE A 78 -1.66 2.78 -11.81
N ALA A 79 -0.98 3.68 -12.52
CA ALA A 79 -1.64 4.75 -13.28
C ALA A 79 -2.57 4.23 -14.37
N GLN A 80 -2.21 3.12 -15.01
CA GLN A 80 -3.07 2.43 -15.98
C GLN A 80 -4.36 1.92 -15.33
N CYS A 81 -4.30 1.48 -14.08
CA CYS A 81 -5.47 1.07 -13.32
C CYS A 81 -6.30 2.25 -12.81
N GLU A 82 -5.64 3.30 -12.32
CA GLU A 82 -6.27 4.45 -11.67
C GLU A 82 -6.91 5.43 -12.66
N SER A 83 -6.21 5.76 -13.74
CA SER A 83 -6.63 6.80 -14.69
C SER A 83 -6.67 6.33 -16.15
N GLY A 84 -6.43 5.04 -16.40
CA GLY A 84 -6.20 4.54 -17.76
C GLY A 84 -4.87 5.01 -18.37
N GLY A 85 -3.92 5.46 -17.54
CA GLY A 85 -2.61 5.94 -17.96
C GLY A 85 -2.58 7.43 -18.32
N ASN A 86 -3.68 8.16 -18.10
CA ASN A 86 -3.75 9.60 -18.35
C ASN A 86 -3.21 10.39 -17.15
N TRP A 87 -1.97 10.88 -17.26
CA TRP A 87 -1.31 11.66 -16.21
C TRP A 87 -1.85 13.09 -16.03
N GLY A 88 -2.60 13.61 -17.01
CA GLY A 88 -3.20 14.95 -16.97
C GLY A 88 -4.68 14.96 -16.59
N ILE A 89 -5.24 13.83 -16.14
CA ILE A 89 -6.68 13.73 -15.90
C ILE A 89 -7.13 14.62 -14.73
N SER A 90 -8.23 15.34 -14.93
CA SER A 90 -8.91 16.13 -13.89
C SER A 90 -10.41 16.22 -14.21
N THR A 91 -11.16 15.19 -13.82
CA THR A 91 -12.60 15.06 -14.12
C THR A 91 -13.51 15.82 -13.16
N GLY A 92 -12.97 16.38 -12.07
CA GLY A 92 -13.75 17.02 -11.02
C GLY A 92 -14.31 16.06 -9.96
N ASN A 93 -13.85 14.80 -9.93
CA ASN A 93 -14.25 13.81 -8.91
C ASN A 93 -13.51 13.93 -7.56
N GLY A 94 -12.74 15.01 -7.36
CA GLY A 94 -11.92 15.23 -6.17
C GLY A 94 -10.53 14.60 -6.21
N PHE A 95 -10.22 13.85 -7.26
CA PHE A 95 -8.90 13.27 -7.53
C PHE A 95 -8.37 13.80 -8.87
N SER A 96 -7.05 13.76 -9.04
CA SER A 96 -6.42 14.25 -10.27
C SER A 96 -5.06 13.59 -10.50
N GLY A 97 -4.60 13.63 -11.75
CA GLY A 97 -3.33 13.04 -12.16
C GLY A 97 -3.40 11.54 -12.41
N GLY A 98 -2.28 10.96 -12.88
CA GLY A 98 -2.20 9.56 -13.27
C GLY A 98 -2.45 8.59 -12.13
N LEU A 99 -2.05 8.97 -10.91
CA LEU A 99 -2.18 8.17 -9.70
C LEU A 99 -3.37 8.58 -8.83
N GLN A 100 -4.27 9.40 -9.37
CA GLN A 100 -5.52 9.82 -8.71
C GLN A 100 -5.28 10.37 -7.30
N PHE A 101 -4.49 11.44 -7.19
CA PHE A 101 -4.24 12.11 -5.91
C PHE A 101 -5.38 13.04 -5.51
N THR A 102 -5.70 13.07 -4.21
CA THR A 102 -6.45 14.18 -3.62
C THR A 102 -5.55 15.41 -3.43
N PRO A 103 -6.09 16.65 -3.46
CA PRO A 103 -5.30 17.86 -3.20
C PRO A 103 -4.61 17.89 -1.83
N SER A 104 -5.22 17.27 -0.81
CA SER A 104 -4.65 17.19 0.54
C SER A 104 -3.45 16.24 0.58
N THR A 105 -3.58 15.03 0.04
CA THR A 105 -2.48 14.05 -0.01
C THR A 105 -1.33 14.57 -0.87
N TRP A 106 -1.62 15.18 -2.02
CA TRP A 106 -0.63 15.80 -2.89
C TRP A 106 0.27 16.78 -2.14
N ARG A 107 -0.35 17.76 -1.48
CA ARG A 107 0.36 18.81 -0.73
C ARG A 107 1.09 18.26 0.49
N ALA A 108 0.48 17.31 1.21
CA ALA A 108 1.09 16.69 2.39
C ALA A 108 2.38 15.93 2.05
N ASN A 109 2.51 15.44 0.82
CA ASN A 109 3.66 14.65 0.36
C ASN A 109 4.61 15.48 -0.54
N GLY A 110 4.55 16.81 -0.43
CA GLY A 110 5.48 17.74 -1.06
C GLY A 110 5.15 18.09 -2.51
N GLY A 111 3.94 17.80 -2.99
CA GLY A 111 3.45 18.26 -4.27
C GLY A 111 3.04 19.72 -4.25
N SER A 112 3.32 20.45 -5.32
CA SER A 112 2.90 21.85 -5.54
C SER A 112 1.86 21.94 -6.66
N GLY A 113 0.99 22.95 -6.64
CA GLY A 113 -0.07 23.10 -7.65
C GLY A 113 -1.09 21.94 -7.62
N SER A 114 -1.57 21.53 -8.80
CA SER A 114 -2.44 20.35 -8.95
C SER A 114 -1.66 19.14 -9.48
N PRO A 115 -1.99 17.91 -9.05
CA PRO A 115 -1.40 16.68 -9.60
C PRO A 115 -1.49 16.59 -11.12
N SER A 116 -2.65 16.91 -11.71
CA SER A 116 -2.86 16.87 -13.16
C SER A 116 -2.04 17.91 -13.94
N GLY A 117 -1.56 18.96 -13.27
CA GLY A 117 -0.67 19.97 -13.86
C GLY A 117 0.81 19.65 -13.67
N ALA A 118 1.15 18.63 -12.89
CA ALA A 118 2.51 18.18 -12.66
C ALA A 118 2.93 17.13 -13.70
N SER A 119 4.23 17.06 -13.99
CA SER A 119 4.77 15.99 -14.84
C SER A 119 4.54 14.62 -14.21
N ARG A 120 4.55 13.59 -15.04
CA ARG A 120 4.49 12.20 -14.59
C ARG A 120 5.55 11.90 -13.53
N GLU A 121 6.78 12.37 -13.75
CA GLU A 121 7.92 12.14 -12.87
C GLU A 121 7.73 12.83 -11.51
N GLU A 122 7.14 14.03 -11.50
CA GLU A 122 6.81 14.73 -10.25
C GLU A 122 5.68 14.02 -9.50
N GLN A 123 4.69 13.48 -10.22
CA GLN A 123 3.65 12.67 -9.61
C GLN A 123 4.20 11.38 -8.99
N ILE A 124 5.15 10.72 -9.67
CA ILE A 124 5.85 9.54 -9.15
C ILE A 124 6.68 9.91 -7.91
N ARG A 125 7.40 11.03 -7.93
CA ARG A 125 8.17 11.50 -6.77
C ARG A 125 7.28 11.69 -5.53
N VAL A 126 6.09 12.29 -5.71
CA VAL A 126 5.12 12.43 -4.61
C VAL A 126 4.56 11.06 -4.19
N ALA A 127 4.36 10.15 -5.14
CA ALA A 127 3.89 8.79 -4.87
C ALA A 127 4.90 7.98 -4.05
N GLU A 128 6.19 8.14 -4.28
CA GLU A 128 7.24 7.53 -3.46
C GLU A 128 7.21 8.04 -2.01
N ASN A 129 6.92 9.32 -1.80
CA ASN A 129 6.73 9.86 -0.44
C ASN A 129 5.50 9.26 0.25
N VAL A 130 4.43 9.04 -0.50
CA VAL A 130 3.20 8.37 -0.01
C VAL A 130 3.50 6.91 0.30
N LEU A 131 4.23 6.21 -0.58
CA LEU A 131 4.66 4.83 -0.38
C LEU A 131 5.51 4.71 0.89
N HIS A 132 6.43 5.63 1.12
CA HIS A 132 7.26 5.65 2.31
C HIS A 132 6.46 5.86 3.60
N SER A 133 5.39 6.67 3.56
CA SER A 133 4.60 7.00 4.75
C SER A 133 3.45 6.03 5.03
N GLN A 134 2.81 5.49 4.00
CA GLN A 134 1.56 4.73 4.08
C GLN A 134 1.68 3.32 3.49
N GLY A 135 2.78 3.02 2.79
CA GLY A 135 2.94 1.80 2.03
C GLY A 135 2.06 1.77 0.77
N ILE A 136 2.12 0.63 0.05
CA ILE A 136 1.36 0.43 -1.18
C ILE A 136 -0.16 0.44 -0.97
N GLY A 137 -0.61 0.30 0.29
CA GLY A 137 -2.01 0.36 0.71
C GLY A 137 -2.71 1.70 0.46
N ALA A 138 -1.96 2.77 0.16
CA ALA A 138 -2.52 4.02 -0.33
C ALA A 138 -3.24 3.86 -1.69
N TRP A 139 -2.91 2.81 -2.45
CA TRP A 139 -3.60 2.36 -3.66
C TRP A 139 -4.21 0.97 -3.44
N PRO A 140 -5.30 0.83 -2.67
CA PRO A 140 -5.76 -0.47 -2.15
C PRO A 140 -6.19 -1.47 -3.25
N VAL A 141 -6.67 -0.98 -4.39
CA VAL A 141 -7.15 -1.82 -5.51
C VAL A 141 -6.08 -1.97 -6.60
N CYS A 142 -5.41 -0.87 -6.93
CA CYS A 142 -4.49 -0.78 -8.05
C CYS A 142 -3.04 -1.05 -7.66
N GLY A 143 -2.66 -0.84 -6.39
CA GLY A 143 -1.29 -0.99 -5.90
C GLY A 143 -0.72 -2.40 -6.11
N ARG A 144 -1.55 -3.43 -6.04
CA ARG A 144 -1.15 -4.83 -6.34
C ARG A 144 -0.77 -5.10 -7.81
N ARG A 145 -1.02 -4.13 -8.70
CA ARG A 145 -0.70 -4.26 -10.13
C ARG A 145 0.70 -3.74 -10.46
N GLY A 146 1.36 -3.07 -9.52
CA GLY A 146 2.69 -2.50 -9.69
C GLY A 146 3.68 -2.97 -8.64
#